data_AF-B8HU70-F1
#
_entry.id   AF-B8HU70-F1
#
_cell.length_a   1.000
_cell.length_b   1.000
_cell.length_c   1.000
_cell.angle_alpha   90.00
_cell.angle_beta   90.00
_cell.angle_gamma   90.00
#
_symmetry.space_group_name_H-M   'P 1'
#
loop_
_entity.id
_entity.type
_entity.pdbx_description
1 polymer ?
#
loop_
_entity_poly.entity_id
_entity_poly.type
_entity_poly.pdbx_seq_one_letter_code
_entity_poly.pdbx_strand_id
1 'polypeptide(L)'
;MNYNPADMRFLGSPIDYIIFQGYTEAKDGPADIQAVIIADIKRGKYANLSGIQEKIKAAVEAGRVYWQTIYIDDESNLTLTDLPITQSEFIENPGAAELPRESNPIDLRQQILDWGDSGRLDYVPQLVIQAESQSYEIRRLVASAIGKIAAVNPTVTVLEQAIPALAKLSQDDKPQIRQYAVKALGNITSLAVRPLLEAALNDPVDYVAQAAQTALQKWQ
;
A
#
# COMPACT_ATOMS: atom_id res chain seq x y z
N MET A 1 -24.67 11.98 -11.59
CA MET A 1 -24.91 10.77 -10.79
C MET A 1 -24.63 11.13 -9.34
N ASN A 2 -25.61 10.97 -8.46
CA ASN A 2 -25.44 11.23 -7.03
C ASN A 2 -25.35 9.88 -6.32
N TYR A 3 -24.13 9.42 -6.05
CA TYR A 3 -23.92 8.31 -5.12
C TYR A 3 -24.03 8.82 -3.69
N ASN A 4 -24.56 8.01 -2.78
CA ASN A 4 -24.55 8.33 -1.36
C ASN A 4 -23.10 8.21 -0.84
N PRO A 5 -22.50 9.27 -0.27
CA PRO A 5 -21.14 9.19 0.27
C PRO A 5 -20.94 8.07 1.31
N ALA A 6 -21.98 7.69 2.06
CA ALA A 6 -21.92 6.61 3.04
C ALA A 6 -21.76 5.21 2.41
N ASP A 7 -22.11 5.06 1.13
CA ASP A 7 -21.96 3.83 0.35
C ASP A 7 -20.56 3.71 -0.28
N MET A 8 -19.74 4.77 -0.20
CA MET A 8 -18.42 4.82 -0.80
C MET A 8 -17.35 4.34 0.21
N ARG A 9 -16.37 3.58 -0.28
CA ARG A 9 -15.15 3.21 0.46
C ARG A 9 -13.94 3.68 -0.34
N PHE A 10 -13.06 4.42 0.33
CA PHE A 10 -11.83 4.89 -0.26
C PHE A 10 -10.81 3.74 -0.33
N LEU A 11 -10.22 3.54 -1.51
CA LEU A 11 -9.15 2.57 -1.77
C LEU A 11 -7.79 3.26 -1.94
N GLY A 12 -7.77 4.41 -2.63
CA GLY A 12 -6.54 5.11 -3.01
C GLY A 12 -5.88 4.53 -4.27
N SER A 13 -4.79 5.15 -4.71
CA SER A 13 -4.13 4.83 -5.99
C SER A 13 -3.96 3.32 -6.24
N PRO A 14 -4.29 2.80 -7.45
CA PRO A 14 -4.62 3.54 -8.67
C PRO A 14 -6.10 3.91 -8.85
N ILE A 15 -7.01 3.53 -7.96
CA ILE A 15 -8.46 3.82 -8.05
C ILE A 15 -8.97 4.40 -6.75
N ASP A 16 -9.57 5.58 -6.78
CA ASP A 16 -9.94 6.28 -5.54
C ASP A 16 -10.99 5.55 -4.67
N TYR A 17 -12.05 4.99 -5.26
CA TYR A 17 -13.19 4.44 -4.50
C TYR A 17 -13.75 3.13 -5.06
N ILE A 18 -14.32 2.34 -4.16
CA ILE A 18 -15.36 1.35 -4.47
C ILE A 18 -16.69 1.83 -3.85
N ILE A 19 -17.79 1.71 -4.57
CA ILE A 19 -19.11 2.17 -4.14
C ILE A 19 -20.03 0.95 -4.09
N PHE A 20 -20.59 0.69 -2.91
CA PHE A 20 -21.58 -0.36 -2.69
C PHE A 20 -22.97 0.27 -2.73
N GLN A 21 -23.51 0.48 -3.94
CA GLN A 21 -24.78 1.20 -4.11
C GLN A 21 -25.91 0.50 -3.34
N GLY A 22 -26.58 1.23 -2.44
CA GLY A 22 -27.65 0.70 -1.58
C GLY A 22 -27.14 0.15 -0.24
N TYR A 23 -25.84 0.20 0.04
CA TYR A 23 -25.24 -0.29 1.29
C TYR A 23 -25.89 0.32 2.55
N THR A 24 -26.16 1.62 2.55
CA THR A 24 -26.74 2.30 3.72
C THR A 24 -28.10 1.73 4.10
N GLU A 25 -28.89 1.27 3.14
CA GLU A 25 -30.20 0.62 3.37
C GLU A 25 -30.03 -0.87 3.70
N ALA A 26 -29.08 -1.53 3.06
CA ALA A 26 -28.82 -2.96 3.22
C ALA A 26 -28.18 -3.33 4.57
N LYS A 27 -27.38 -2.43 5.17
CA LYS A 27 -26.61 -2.76 6.38
C LYS A 27 -27.47 -3.02 7.62
N ASP A 28 -28.62 -2.34 7.74
CA ASP A 28 -29.51 -2.41 8.90
C ASP A 28 -30.96 -2.78 8.51
N GLY A 29 -31.19 -3.14 7.25
CA GLY A 29 -32.51 -3.35 6.67
C GLY A 29 -32.56 -4.54 5.71
N PRO A 30 -33.76 -4.89 5.20
CA PRO A 30 -33.93 -6.04 4.31
C PRO A 30 -33.53 -5.75 2.85
N ALA A 31 -32.91 -4.61 2.58
CA ALA A 31 -32.52 -4.22 1.22
C ALA A 31 -31.25 -4.93 0.77
N ASP A 32 -31.12 -5.16 -0.54
CA ASP A 32 -29.94 -5.74 -1.15
C ASP A 32 -28.93 -4.68 -1.62
N ILE A 33 -27.67 -5.08 -1.82
CA ILE A 33 -26.69 -4.28 -2.56
C ILE A 33 -27.08 -4.26 -4.04
N GLN A 34 -27.32 -3.08 -4.58
CA GLN A 34 -27.80 -2.90 -5.95
C GLN A 34 -26.68 -3.05 -6.98
N ALA A 35 -25.50 -2.53 -6.67
CA ALA A 35 -24.33 -2.59 -7.54
C ALA A 35 -23.03 -2.37 -6.76
N VAL A 36 -21.94 -2.91 -7.28
CA VAL A 36 -20.56 -2.60 -6.85
C VAL A 36 -19.88 -1.82 -7.97
N ILE A 37 -19.53 -0.56 -7.72
CA ILE A 37 -18.91 0.33 -8.70
C ILE A 37 -17.47 0.62 -8.31
N ILE A 38 -16.54 0.40 -9.24
CA ILE A 38 -15.13 0.81 -9.13
C ILE A 38 -15.02 2.21 -9.74
N ALA A 39 -14.60 3.20 -8.95
CA ALA A 39 -14.68 4.62 -9.32
C ALA A 39 -13.37 5.36 -9.05
N ASP A 40 -12.93 6.13 -10.04
CA ASP A 40 -11.81 7.07 -9.91
C ASP A 40 -12.33 8.51 -10.05
N ILE A 41 -11.91 9.42 -9.18
CA ILE A 41 -12.41 10.81 -9.14
C ILE A 41 -11.41 11.73 -9.83
N LYS A 42 -11.79 12.19 -11.02
CA LYS A 42 -11.06 13.23 -11.76
C LYS A 42 -11.65 14.61 -11.49
N ARG A 43 -10.81 15.58 -11.12
CA ARG A 43 -11.20 16.99 -10.94
C ARG A 43 -10.58 17.86 -12.04
N GLY A 44 -11.41 18.63 -12.73
CA GLY A 44 -10.97 19.61 -13.74
C GLY A 44 -11.15 19.15 -15.19
N LYS A 45 -11.15 20.12 -16.12
CA LYS A 45 -11.52 19.95 -17.54
C LYS A 45 -10.58 19.01 -18.35
N TYR A 46 -9.39 18.75 -17.84
CA TYR A 46 -8.33 18.00 -18.54
C TYR A 46 -7.88 16.74 -17.79
N ALA A 47 -8.63 16.32 -16.77
CA ALA A 47 -8.26 15.17 -15.97
C ALA A 47 -8.70 13.88 -16.69
N ASN A 48 -7.72 13.16 -17.23
CA ASN A 48 -7.90 11.88 -17.92
C ASN A 48 -7.48 10.71 -17.01
N LEU A 49 -8.02 9.53 -17.28
CA LEU A 49 -7.53 8.29 -16.67
C LEU A 49 -6.05 8.10 -17.01
N SER A 50 -5.26 7.61 -16.06
CA SER A 50 -3.90 7.14 -16.34
C SER A 50 -3.96 5.82 -17.11
N GLY A 51 -2.87 5.42 -17.78
CA GLY A 51 -2.85 4.16 -18.54
C GLY A 51 -3.16 2.92 -17.67
N ILE A 52 -2.81 2.93 -16.37
CA ILE A 52 -3.19 1.84 -15.46
C ILE A 52 -4.69 1.88 -15.12
N GLN A 53 -5.28 3.07 -14.96
CA GLN A 53 -6.71 3.24 -14.72
C GLN A 53 -7.54 2.83 -15.95
N GLU A 54 -7.06 3.10 -17.16
CA GLU A 54 -7.68 2.62 -18.40
C GLU A 54 -7.65 1.09 -18.49
N LYS A 55 -6.52 0.46 -18.14
CA LYS A 55 -6.41 -1.01 -18.09
C LYS A 55 -7.37 -1.62 -17.06
N ILE A 56 -7.51 -0.99 -15.89
CA ILE A 56 -8.47 -1.43 -14.87
C ILE A 56 -9.91 -1.26 -15.37
N LYS A 57 -10.26 -0.09 -15.94
CA LYS A 57 -11.57 0.15 -16.56
C LYS A 57 -11.89 -0.92 -17.59
N ALA A 58 -10.96 -1.25 -18.48
CA ALA A 58 -11.14 -2.29 -19.49
C ALA A 58 -11.29 -3.69 -18.88
N ALA A 59 -10.69 -3.99 -17.73
CA ALA A 59 -10.93 -5.24 -17.02
C ALA A 59 -12.35 -5.30 -16.45
N VAL A 60 -12.83 -4.22 -15.85
CA VAL A 60 -14.20 -4.10 -15.33
C VAL A 60 -15.23 -4.20 -16.44
N GLU A 61 -15.05 -3.47 -17.54
CA GLU A 61 -15.94 -3.49 -18.71
C GLU A 61 -15.97 -4.88 -19.39
N ALA A 62 -14.88 -5.63 -19.30
CA ALA A 62 -14.81 -7.01 -19.78
C ALA A 62 -15.33 -8.06 -18.77
N GLY A 63 -15.88 -7.64 -17.62
CA GLY A 63 -16.41 -8.54 -16.59
C GLY A 63 -15.35 -9.31 -15.80
N ARG A 64 -14.07 -8.90 -15.86
CA ARG A 64 -12.96 -9.52 -15.12
C ARG A 64 -12.88 -9.03 -13.67
N VAL A 65 -14.01 -9.10 -12.97
CA VAL A 65 -14.17 -8.73 -11.56
C VAL A 65 -14.79 -9.91 -10.84
N TYR A 66 -14.11 -10.39 -9.80
CA TYR A 66 -14.44 -11.64 -9.12
C TYR A 66 -14.50 -11.44 -7.61
N TRP A 67 -15.32 -12.25 -6.94
CA TRP A 67 -15.38 -12.33 -5.48
C TRP A 67 -14.42 -13.41 -4.98
N GLN A 68 -13.60 -13.09 -3.99
CA GLN A 68 -12.73 -14.05 -3.31
C GLN A 68 -12.75 -13.77 -1.81
N THR A 69 -13.06 -14.79 -1.01
CA THR A 69 -12.91 -14.74 0.44
C THR A 69 -11.51 -15.24 0.81
N ILE A 70 -10.75 -14.43 1.54
CA ILE A 70 -9.40 -14.80 2.02
C ILE A 70 -9.44 -14.85 3.54
N TYR A 71 -9.10 -16.01 4.11
CA TYR A 71 -9.00 -16.20 5.54
C TYR A 71 -7.53 -16.11 5.95
N ILE A 72 -7.26 -15.33 6.99
CA ILE A 72 -5.95 -15.21 7.61
C ILE A 72 -6.06 -15.91 8.96
N ASP A 73 -5.24 -16.93 9.19
CA ASP A 73 -5.17 -17.58 10.50
C ASP A 73 -4.35 -16.75 11.51
N ASP A 74 -4.35 -17.18 12.78
CA ASP A 74 -3.63 -16.49 13.86
C ASP A 74 -2.10 -16.45 13.64
N GLU A 75 -1.58 -17.28 12.73
CA GLU A 75 -0.18 -17.33 12.31
C GLU A 75 0.09 -16.50 11.04
N SER A 76 -0.89 -15.71 10.60
CA SER A 76 -0.85 -14.90 9.37
C SER A 76 -0.73 -15.70 8.07
N ASN A 77 -1.06 -17.00 8.08
CA ASN A 77 -1.15 -17.79 6.85
C ASN A 77 -2.46 -17.48 6.12
N LEU A 78 -2.33 -17.26 4.82
CA LEU A 78 -3.45 -17.03 3.92
C LEU A 78 -4.02 -18.39 3.49
N THR A 79 -5.18 -18.75 4.02
CA THR A 79 -5.98 -19.85 3.47
C THR A 79 -7.02 -19.27 2.51
N LEU A 80 -6.87 -19.60 1.23
CA LEU A 80 -7.89 -19.34 0.22
C LEU A 80 -8.97 -20.41 0.38
N THR A 81 -10.17 -20.01 0.75
CA THR A 81 -11.33 -20.91 0.65
C THR A 81 -12.25 -20.36 -0.43
N ASP A 82 -12.86 -21.29 -1.16
CA ASP A 82 -13.51 -21.09 -2.46
C ASP A 82 -12.49 -20.82 -3.58
N LEU A 83 -11.91 -21.89 -4.15
CA LEU A 83 -11.26 -21.79 -5.47
C LEU A 83 -12.33 -21.95 -6.56
N PRO A 84 -12.77 -20.85 -7.18
CA PRO A 84 -12.96 -20.81 -8.62
C PRO A 84 -12.03 -19.72 -9.12
N ILE A 85 -10.90 -20.02 -9.75
CA ILE A 85 -10.81 -20.18 -11.20
C ILE A 85 -9.56 -21.04 -11.45
N THR A 86 -9.72 -22.22 -12.04
CA THR A 86 -8.56 -22.92 -12.60
C THR A 86 -8.10 -22.13 -13.83
N GLN A 87 -6.78 -22.01 -14.05
CA GLN A 87 -6.21 -21.29 -15.21
C GLN A 87 -6.82 -21.70 -16.57
N SER A 88 -7.50 -22.85 -16.65
CA SER A 88 -8.23 -23.35 -17.81
C SER A 88 -9.54 -22.61 -18.16
N GLU A 89 -10.21 -21.94 -17.22
CA GLU A 89 -11.44 -21.18 -17.52
C GLU A 89 -11.16 -19.79 -18.13
N PHE A 90 -9.89 -19.39 -18.23
CA PHE A 90 -9.47 -18.14 -18.88
C PHE A 90 -9.53 -18.19 -20.42
N ILE A 91 -9.76 -19.34 -21.06
CA ILE A 91 -9.47 -19.53 -22.50
C ILE A 91 -10.68 -19.58 -23.44
N GLU A 92 -11.93 -19.61 -22.97
CA GLU A 92 -13.08 -19.59 -23.91
C GLU A 92 -13.83 -18.25 -23.93
N ASN A 93 -13.35 -17.32 -24.76
CA ASN A 93 -14.24 -16.43 -25.50
C ASN A 93 -13.64 -16.05 -26.88
N PRO A 94 -14.27 -16.46 -28.01
CA PRO A 94 -13.79 -16.23 -29.36
C PRO A 94 -14.10 -14.80 -29.80
N GLY A 95 -13.24 -13.85 -29.42
CA GLY A 95 -13.41 -12.45 -29.83
C GLY A 95 -12.28 -11.49 -29.46
N ALA A 96 -11.25 -11.96 -28.75
CA ALA A 96 -10.09 -11.13 -28.46
C ALA A 96 -9.20 -11.03 -29.71
N ALA A 97 -9.41 -10.01 -30.53
CA ALA A 97 -8.34 -9.46 -31.34
C ALA A 97 -7.14 -9.23 -30.41
N GLU A 98 -5.99 -9.80 -30.73
CA GLU A 98 -4.77 -9.71 -29.92
C GLU A 98 -4.52 -8.25 -29.53
N LEU A 99 -4.75 -7.94 -28.25
CA LEU A 99 -4.42 -6.64 -27.69
C LEU A 99 -2.91 -6.43 -27.87
N PRO A 100 -2.46 -5.22 -28.25
CA PRO A 100 -1.05 -4.93 -28.45
C PRO A 100 -0.26 -5.32 -27.20
N ARG A 101 0.82 -6.10 -27.39
CA ARG A 101 1.78 -6.39 -26.31
C ARG A 101 2.54 -5.10 -25.97
N GLU A 102 1.94 -4.23 -25.16
CA GLU A 102 2.56 -3.03 -24.58
C GLU A 102 2.13 -2.91 -23.11
N SER A 103 2.98 -2.75 -22.11
CA SER A 103 4.38 -2.41 -21.95
C SER A 103 4.72 -2.90 -20.52
N ASN A 104 5.98 -3.24 -20.27
CA ASN A 104 6.53 -3.82 -19.03
C ASN A 104 5.77 -3.31 -17.77
N PRO A 105 5.17 -4.17 -16.92
CA PRO A 105 4.53 -3.71 -15.68
C PRO A 105 5.55 -2.88 -14.90
N ILE A 106 5.20 -1.63 -14.55
CA ILE A 106 6.11 -0.70 -13.87
C ILE A 106 6.73 -1.46 -12.70
N ASP A 107 8.06 -1.61 -12.72
CA ASP A 107 8.82 -2.33 -11.69
C ASP A 107 8.40 -1.81 -10.32
N LEU A 108 7.94 -2.70 -9.44
CA LEU A 108 7.53 -2.35 -8.07
C LEU A 108 8.61 -1.55 -7.35
N ARG A 109 9.90 -1.80 -7.67
CA ARG A 109 11.01 -0.99 -7.18
C ARG A 109 10.87 0.48 -7.55
N GLN A 110 10.57 0.76 -8.82
CA GLN A 110 10.39 2.11 -9.33
C GLN A 110 9.15 2.76 -8.69
N GLN A 111 8.06 2.02 -8.52
CA GLN A 111 6.87 2.55 -7.85
C GLN A 111 7.16 3.00 -6.41
N ILE A 112 7.88 2.19 -5.64
CA ILE A 112 8.24 2.52 -4.25
C ILE A 112 9.16 3.75 -4.20
N LEU A 113 10.11 3.86 -5.14
CA LEU A 113 10.94 5.05 -5.29
C LEU A 113 10.09 6.29 -5.57
N ASP A 114 9.18 6.20 -6.55
CA ASP A 114 8.30 7.30 -6.93
C ASP A 114 7.38 7.74 -5.78
N TRP A 115 6.83 6.78 -5.01
CA TRP A 115 6.05 7.07 -3.81
C TRP A 115 6.85 7.84 -2.77
N GLY A 116 8.07 7.37 -2.48
CA GLY A 116 8.98 8.04 -1.54
C GLY A 116 9.37 9.45 -2.00
N ASP A 117 9.70 9.61 -3.28
CA ASP A 117 10.13 10.89 -3.87
C ASP A 117 8.98 11.89 -4.00
N SER A 118 7.74 11.40 -4.12
CA SER A 118 6.56 12.26 -4.13
C SER A 118 6.33 12.98 -2.79
N GLY A 119 6.84 12.42 -1.68
CA GLY A 119 6.60 12.94 -0.33
C GLY A 119 5.12 12.88 0.11
N ARG A 120 4.25 12.22 -0.67
CA ARG A 120 2.82 12.20 -0.38
C ARG A 120 2.45 11.15 0.66
N LEU A 121 1.65 11.57 1.63
CA LEU A 121 1.25 10.76 2.76
C LEU A 121 0.27 9.64 2.40
N ASP A 122 -0.47 9.77 1.29
CA ASP A 122 -1.45 8.77 0.85
C ASP A 122 -0.82 7.47 0.33
N TYR A 123 0.51 7.44 0.16
CA TYR A 123 1.26 6.22 -0.16
C TYR A 123 1.77 5.46 1.07
N VAL A 124 1.64 6.03 2.28
CA VAL A 124 2.12 5.38 3.51
C VAL A 124 1.48 3.99 3.72
N PRO A 125 0.15 3.79 3.54
CA PRO A 125 -0.46 2.47 3.68
C PRO A 125 0.11 1.43 2.69
N GLN A 126 0.31 1.81 1.42
CA GLN A 126 0.86 0.93 0.40
C GLN A 126 2.30 0.55 0.72
N LEU A 127 3.11 1.50 1.20
CA LEU A 127 4.48 1.24 1.66
C LEU A 127 4.51 0.27 2.84
N VAL A 128 3.62 0.43 3.81
CA VAL A 128 3.50 -0.46 4.98
C VAL A 128 3.23 -1.90 4.55
N ILE A 129 2.33 -2.14 3.60
CA ILE A 129 2.03 -3.48 3.08
C ILE A 129 3.29 -4.13 2.47
N GLN A 130 4.14 -3.35 1.78
CA GLN A 130 5.34 -3.88 1.13
C GLN A 130 6.50 -4.15 2.11
N ALA A 131 6.41 -3.73 3.37
CA ALA A 131 7.45 -3.95 4.38
C ALA A 131 7.72 -5.44 4.66
N GLU A 132 6.77 -6.32 4.36
CA GLU A 132 6.89 -7.77 4.56
C GLU A 132 7.37 -8.54 3.32
N SER A 133 7.79 -7.84 2.27
CA SER A 133 8.26 -8.47 1.05
C SER A 133 9.40 -9.45 1.30
N GLN A 134 9.35 -10.61 0.62
CA GLN A 134 10.46 -11.57 0.61
C GLN A 134 11.74 -10.98 -0.02
N SER A 135 11.60 -9.96 -0.87
CA SER A 135 12.74 -9.26 -1.45
C SER A 135 13.34 -8.26 -0.47
N TYR A 136 14.58 -8.50 -0.06
CA TYR A 136 15.35 -7.57 0.78
C TYR A 136 15.47 -6.19 0.12
N GLU A 137 15.51 -6.13 -1.21
CA GLU A 137 15.60 -4.89 -1.95
C GLU A 137 14.31 -4.07 -1.79
N ILE A 138 13.14 -4.71 -1.88
CA ILE A 138 11.85 -4.06 -1.67
C ILE A 138 11.74 -3.55 -0.24
N ARG A 139 12.09 -4.36 0.77
CA ARG A 139 12.07 -3.93 2.18
C ARG A 139 12.98 -2.73 2.44
N ARG A 140 14.18 -2.72 1.84
CA ARG A 140 15.10 -1.57 1.89
C ARG A 140 14.49 -0.32 1.26
N LEU A 141 13.89 -0.46 0.08
CA LEU A 141 13.25 0.65 -0.63
C LEU A 141 12.07 1.22 0.16
N VAL A 142 11.26 0.35 0.78
CA VAL A 142 10.15 0.75 1.64
C VAL A 142 10.62 1.59 2.82
N ALA A 143 11.63 1.12 3.57
CA ALA A 143 12.19 1.88 4.69
C ALA A 143 12.73 3.25 4.22
N SER A 144 13.42 3.28 3.08
CA SER A 144 13.90 4.54 2.49
C SER A 144 12.77 5.48 2.08
N ALA A 145 11.70 4.96 1.46
CA ALA A 145 10.57 5.76 0.98
C ALA A 145 9.78 6.36 2.14
N ILE A 146 9.46 5.56 3.17
CA ILE A 146 8.80 6.04 4.39
C ILE A 146 9.68 7.11 5.06
N GLY A 147 10.99 6.88 5.15
CA GLY A 147 11.92 7.85 5.73
C GLY A 147 11.98 9.18 4.98
N LYS A 148 11.88 9.17 3.64
CA LYS A 148 11.79 10.39 2.81
C LYS A 148 10.48 11.14 3.05
N ILE A 149 9.36 10.43 3.05
CA ILE A 149 8.03 11.02 3.32
C ILE A 149 8.01 11.64 4.73
N ALA A 150 8.56 10.93 5.72
CA ALA A 150 8.66 11.43 7.10
C ALA A 150 9.57 12.66 7.22
N ALA A 151 10.70 12.69 6.49
CA ALA A 151 11.62 13.82 6.53
C ALA A 151 10.97 15.14 6.07
N VAL A 152 10.01 15.07 5.14
CA VAL A 152 9.29 16.25 4.63
C VAL A 152 7.97 16.51 5.35
N ASN A 153 7.45 15.56 6.14
CA ASN A 153 6.19 15.68 6.90
C ASN A 153 6.33 15.24 8.38
N PRO A 154 7.32 15.71 9.15
CA PRO A 154 7.73 15.06 10.41
C PRO A 154 6.63 15.02 11.49
N THR A 155 5.71 16.00 11.51
CA THR A 155 4.70 16.18 12.56
C THR A 155 3.36 15.49 12.28
N VAL A 156 3.21 14.77 11.17
CA VAL A 156 1.91 14.23 10.76
C VAL A 156 1.66 12.85 11.36
N THR A 157 0.56 12.72 12.12
CA THR A 157 0.18 11.50 12.84
C THR A 157 -0.07 10.27 11.95
N VAL A 158 -0.40 10.46 10.67
CA VAL A 158 -0.55 9.33 9.73
C VAL A 158 0.74 8.50 9.60
N LEU A 159 1.91 9.10 9.82
CA LEU A 159 3.19 8.39 9.81
C LEU A 159 3.36 7.42 10.98
N GLU A 160 2.58 7.57 12.05
CA GLU A 160 2.60 6.62 13.16
C GLU A 160 2.14 5.22 12.72
N GLN A 161 1.32 5.13 11.67
CA GLN A 161 0.91 3.84 11.07
C GLN A 161 2.10 3.05 10.51
N ALA A 162 3.20 3.74 10.16
CA ALA A 162 4.40 3.09 9.68
C ALA A 162 5.31 2.58 10.79
N ILE A 163 5.08 2.97 12.05
CA ILE A 163 5.97 2.60 13.18
C ILE A 163 6.07 1.09 13.36
N PRO A 164 4.97 0.29 13.36
CA PRO A 164 5.09 -1.16 13.51
C PRO A 164 5.89 -1.81 12.37
N ALA A 165 5.68 -1.36 11.13
CA ALA A 165 6.41 -1.87 9.98
C ALA A 165 7.91 -1.51 10.06
N LEU A 166 8.23 -0.27 10.41
CA LEU A 166 9.61 0.17 10.60
C LEU A 166 10.28 -0.50 11.81
N ALA A 167 9.53 -0.80 12.88
CA ALA A 167 10.02 -1.56 14.02
C ALA A 167 10.45 -2.97 13.59
N LYS A 168 9.65 -3.66 12.76
CA LYS A 168 10.01 -4.96 12.18
C LYS A 168 11.27 -4.85 11.31
N LEU A 169 11.32 -3.85 10.41
CA LEU A 169 12.47 -3.61 9.53
C LEU A 169 13.73 -3.20 10.29
N SER A 170 13.60 -2.58 11.47
CA SER A 170 14.73 -2.27 12.37
C SER A 170 15.39 -3.50 12.96
N GLN A 171 14.76 -4.68 12.86
CA GLN A 171 15.25 -5.97 13.32
C GLN A 171 15.57 -6.93 12.15
N ASP A 172 15.61 -6.42 10.91
CA ASP A 172 15.87 -7.24 9.71
C ASP A 172 17.28 -7.88 9.73
N ASP A 173 17.39 -9.08 9.17
CA ASP A 173 18.66 -9.80 9.01
C ASP A 173 19.74 -8.96 8.30
N LYS A 174 19.35 -8.10 7.35
CA LYS A 174 20.25 -7.24 6.60
C LYS A 174 20.49 -5.92 7.35
N PRO A 175 21.73 -5.62 7.77
CA PRO A 175 21.99 -4.42 8.56
C PRO A 175 21.74 -3.12 7.79
N GLN A 176 21.82 -3.15 6.46
CA GLN A 176 21.42 -2.03 5.61
C GLN A 176 19.94 -1.68 5.80
N ILE A 177 19.04 -2.67 5.85
CA ILE A 177 17.61 -2.45 6.03
C ILE A 177 17.35 -1.87 7.43
N ARG A 178 18.00 -2.44 8.46
CA ARG A 178 17.93 -1.90 9.83
C ARG A 178 18.35 -0.43 9.88
N GLN A 179 19.45 -0.07 9.23
CA GLN A 179 19.90 1.33 9.16
C GLN A 179 18.84 2.25 8.53
N TYR A 180 18.25 1.86 7.39
CA TYR A 180 17.21 2.67 6.74
C TYR A 180 15.97 2.80 7.64
N ALA A 181 15.56 1.72 8.30
CA ALA A 181 14.42 1.74 9.20
C ALA A 181 14.66 2.65 10.40
N VAL A 182 15.83 2.57 11.03
CA VAL A 182 16.22 3.43 12.16
C VAL A 182 16.28 4.91 11.74
N LYS A 183 16.85 5.22 10.57
CA LYS A 183 16.84 6.58 10.01
C LYS A 183 15.42 7.08 9.76
N ALA A 184 14.54 6.22 9.24
CA ALA A 184 13.14 6.56 8.99
C ALA A 184 12.36 6.81 10.29
N LEU A 185 12.53 5.96 11.30
CA LEU A 185 11.98 6.15 12.65
C LEU A 185 12.41 7.49 13.24
N GLY A 186 13.69 7.85 13.09
CA GLY A 186 14.23 9.14 13.53
C GLY A 186 13.66 10.37 12.81
N ASN A 187 12.94 10.20 11.71
CA ASN A 187 12.26 11.29 11.00
C ASN A 187 10.78 11.42 11.36
N ILE A 188 10.20 10.47 12.11
CA ILE A 188 8.79 10.49 12.51
C ILE A 188 8.70 11.12 13.89
N THR A 189 8.04 12.28 14.04
CA THR A 189 7.87 12.96 15.33
C THR A 189 6.73 12.35 16.17
N SER A 190 6.88 11.10 16.60
CA SER A 190 6.11 10.42 17.64
C SER A 190 6.98 9.86 18.78
N LEU A 191 6.59 10.08 20.05
CA LEU A 191 7.28 9.49 21.21
C LEU A 191 7.35 7.95 21.17
N ALA A 192 6.46 7.32 20.40
CA ALA A 192 6.45 5.87 20.21
C ALA A 192 7.72 5.33 19.53
N VAL A 193 8.50 6.16 18.82
CA VAL A 193 9.74 5.69 18.16
C VAL A 193 10.92 5.60 19.12
N ARG A 194 10.88 6.31 20.25
CA ARG A 194 11.99 6.38 21.20
C ARG A 194 12.49 5.01 21.68
N PRO A 195 11.64 4.09 22.18
CA PRO A 195 12.12 2.78 22.62
C PRO A 195 12.76 1.97 21.47
N LEU A 196 12.31 2.15 20.24
CA LEU A 196 12.88 1.49 19.07
C LEU A 196 14.27 2.02 18.74
N LEU A 197 14.46 3.34 18.82
CA LEU A 197 15.77 3.97 18.63
C LEU A 197 16.74 3.61 19.76
N GLU A 198 16.28 3.58 21.01
CA GLU A 198 17.09 3.16 22.16
C GLU A 198 17.55 1.70 22.03
N ALA A 199 16.67 0.80 21.57
CA ALA A 199 17.05 -0.58 21.26
C ALA A 199 18.14 -0.66 20.17
N ALA A 200 18.00 0.14 19.11
CA ALA A 200 18.94 0.15 17.98
C ALA A 200 20.34 0.70 18.32
N LEU A 201 20.53 1.37 19.47
CA LEU A 201 21.87 1.75 19.97
C LEU A 201 22.76 0.53 20.25
N ASN A 202 22.16 -0.64 20.52
CA ASN A 202 22.86 -1.88 20.79
C ASN A 202 22.99 -2.78 19.55
N ASP A 203 22.71 -2.26 18.35
CA ASP A 203 22.86 -3.04 17.13
C ASP A 203 24.33 -3.49 16.96
N PRO A 204 24.59 -4.77 16.62
CA PRO A 204 25.95 -5.28 16.45
C PRO A 204 26.72 -4.62 15.30
N VAL A 205 26.04 -3.85 14.44
CA VAL A 205 26.65 -3.15 13.31
C VAL A 205 26.74 -1.65 13.61
N ASP A 206 27.97 -1.15 13.71
CA ASP A 206 28.28 0.23 14.12
C ASP A 206 27.48 1.30 13.37
N TYR A 207 27.32 1.17 12.06
CA TYR A 207 26.61 2.18 11.27
C TYR A 207 25.10 2.22 11.51
N VAL A 208 24.53 1.17 12.11
CA VAL A 208 23.12 1.13 12.55
C VAL A 208 23.01 1.79 13.91
N ALA A 209 23.88 1.44 14.86
CA ALA A 209 23.96 2.08 16.17
C ALA A 209 24.21 3.60 16.07
N GLN A 210 25.09 4.03 15.17
CA GLN A 210 25.32 5.45 14.88
C GLN A 210 24.08 6.14 14.30
N ALA A 211 23.31 5.44 13.45
CA ALA A 211 22.06 5.98 12.94
C ALA A 211 21.03 6.19 14.07
N ALA A 212 20.97 5.27 15.04
CA ALA A 212 20.12 5.38 16.20
C ALA A 212 20.53 6.56 17.10
N GLN A 213 21.83 6.73 17.34
CA GLN A 213 22.37 7.87 18.09
C GLN A 213 22.03 9.20 17.41
N THR A 214 22.22 9.28 16.09
CA THR A 214 21.89 10.48 15.29
C THR A 214 20.38 10.75 15.32
N ALA A 215 19.56 9.71 15.23
CA ALA A 215 18.12 9.83 15.31
C ALA A 215 17.69 10.39 16.67
N LEU A 216 18.20 9.86 17.78
CA LEU A 216 17.87 10.31 19.15
C LEU A 216 18.29 11.76 19.44
N GLN A 217 19.39 12.24 18.85
CA GLN A 217 19.80 13.64 18.98
C GLN A 217 18.75 14.63 18.44
N LYS A 218 17.89 14.20 17.50
CA LYS A 218 16.80 15.04 16.97
C LYS A 218 15.65 15.26 17.98
N TRP A 219 15.66 14.52 19.09
CA TRP A 219 14.61 14.53 20.12
C TRP A 219 15.06 15.20 21.42
N GLN A 220 16.29 15.68 21.47
CA GLN A 220 16.82 16.50 22.58
C GLN A 220 16.37 17.95 22.40
#